data_AF-A0A699Z9I6-F1
#
_entry.id   AF-A0A699Z9I6-F1
#
_cell.length_a   1.000
_cell.length_b   1.000
_cell.length_c   1.000
_cell.angle_alpha   90.00
_cell.angle_beta   90.00
_cell.angle_gamma   90.00
#
_symmetry.space_group_name_H-M   'P 1'
#
loop_
_entity.id
_entity.type
_entity.pdbx_description
1 polymer ?
#
loop_
_entity_poly.entity_id
_entity_poly.type
_entity_poly.pdbx_seq_one_letter_code
_entity_poly.pdbx_strand_id
1 'polypeptide(L)'
;MPSCAALQRLLGQASEAGILIAALCHGNAALAGDVGKQLVRGKKVAVFSDEEERALGKEAVVPFLLETALRDAGAVLDCGPAGGERAVVDGKLITGQNPASSFKCASLVLEALSSNAPAGAPAASHPGSLTAAEAAAVLGVSPLPPGSSGPEAAAGGVVATSMGEDELGAAVKEPFQDGVGSNAQAGSGTSTDNFPLA
;
A
#
# COMPACT_ATOMS: atom_id res chain seq x y z
N MET A 1 -0.35 -12.44 -3.34
CA MET A 1 -0.30 -13.43 -2.23
C MET A 1 -1.31 -13.09 -1.12
N PRO A 2 -2.64 -13.04 -1.36
CA PRO A 2 -3.63 -12.94 -0.28
C PRO A 2 -3.84 -14.29 0.43
N SER A 3 -3.73 -15.40 -0.29
CA SER A 3 -4.00 -16.76 0.21
C SER A 3 -2.76 -17.50 0.76
N CYS A 4 -1.62 -16.80 0.93
CA CYS A 4 -0.42 -17.42 1.48
C CYS A 4 -0.62 -17.80 2.95
N ALA A 5 -0.64 -19.11 3.26
CA ALA A 5 -0.91 -19.60 4.61
C ALA A 5 0.07 -19.07 5.67
N ALA A 6 1.35 -18.94 5.32
CA ALA A 6 2.35 -18.40 6.24
C ALA A 6 2.09 -16.92 6.57
N LEU A 7 1.75 -16.11 5.57
CA LEU A 7 1.41 -14.70 5.76
C LEU A 7 0.13 -14.54 6.58
N GLN A 8 -0.92 -15.33 6.29
CA GLN A 8 -2.18 -15.25 7.03
C GLN A 8 -2.00 -15.67 8.50
N ARG A 9 -1.16 -16.68 8.78
CA ARG A 9 -0.80 -17.05 10.16
C ARG A 9 -0.08 -15.91 10.88
N LEU A 10 0.93 -15.30 10.24
CA LEU A 10 1.68 -14.19 10.84
C LEU A 10 0.77 -12.98 11.11
N LEU A 11 -0.13 -12.67 10.18
CA LEU A 11 -1.10 -11.59 10.34
C LEU A 11 -2.04 -11.85 11.51
N GLY A 12 -2.52 -13.09 11.67
CA GLY A 12 -3.35 -13.51 12.80
C GLY A 12 -2.62 -13.38 14.13
N GLN A 13 -1.41 -13.93 14.22
CA GLN A 13 -0.57 -13.84 15.43
C GLN A 13 -0.27 -12.39 15.82
N ALA A 14 0.05 -11.54 14.85
CA ALA A 14 0.29 -10.13 15.08
C ALA A 14 -0.97 -9.42 15.61
N SER A 15 -2.13 -9.70 15.00
CA SER A 15 -3.41 -9.14 15.44
C SER A 15 -3.77 -9.58 16.86
N GLU A 16 -3.64 -10.86 17.17
CA GLU A 16 -3.93 -11.44 18.50
C GLU A 16 -3.01 -10.90 19.59
N ALA A 17 -1.72 -10.73 19.29
CA ALA A 17 -0.74 -10.12 20.18
C ALA A 17 -0.90 -8.61 20.32
N GLY A 18 -1.82 -7.99 19.56
CA GLY A 18 -1.96 -6.55 19.51
C GLY A 18 -0.69 -5.86 19.00
N ILE A 19 0.01 -6.45 18.04
CA ILE A 19 1.13 -5.81 17.36
C ILE A 19 0.57 -4.86 16.30
N LEU A 20 1.28 -3.76 16.06
CA LEU A 20 0.94 -2.81 15.00
C LEU A 20 1.10 -3.47 13.63
N ILE A 21 0.07 -3.36 12.78
CA ILE A 21 0.07 -3.88 11.41
C ILE A 21 0.01 -2.69 10.46
N ALA A 22 0.96 -2.58 9.54
CA ALA A 22 0.99 -1.52 8.54
C ALA A 22 1.05 -2.10 7.11
N ALA A 23 0.29 -1.51 6.19
CA ALA A 23 0.28 -1.89 4.78
C ALA A 23 0.11 -0.67 3.88
N LEU A 24 0.63 -0.73 2.65
CA LEU A 24 0.67 0.39 1.71
C LEU A 24 0.46 -0.10 0.28
N CYS A 25 -0.29 0.64 -0.54
CA CYS A 25 -0.48 0.32 -1.96
C CYS A 25 -1.01 -1.12 -2.15
N HIS A 26 -0.44 -1.92 -3.06
CA HIS A 26 -0.76 -3.34 -3.20
C HIS A 26 -0.32 -4.23 -2.03
N GLY A 27 0.49 -3.73 -1.10
CA GLY A 27 0.77 -4.42 0.17
C GLY A 27 -0.51 -4.69 0.97
N ASN A 28 -1.54 -3.86 0.80
CA ASN A 28 -2.86 -4.10 1.37
C ASN A 28 -3.55 -5.37 0.82
N ALA A 29 -3.04 -5.98 -0.26
CA ALA A 29 -3.55 -7.27 -0.74
C ALA A 29 -3.38 -8.41 0.27
N ALA A 30 -2.47 -8.29 1.24
CA ALA A 30 -2.38 -9.22 2.37
C ALA A 30 -3.68 -9.25 3.21
N LEU A 31 -4.38 -8.11 3.26
CA LEU A 31 -5.65 -7.94 3.99
C LEU A 31 -6.85 -8.56 3.25
N ALA A 32 -6.68 -8.97 2.00
CA ALA A 32 -7.74 -9.64 1.21
C ALA A 32 -7.77 -11.16 1.42
N GLY A 33 -6.87 -11.74 2.22
CA GLY A 33 -6.93 -13.14 2.66
C GLY A 33 -7.89 -13.35 3.84
N ASP A 34 -8.21 -14.59 4.20
CA ASP A 34 -9.27 -14.89 5.18
C ASP A 34 -9.09 -14.22 6.55
N VAL A 35 -7.86 -14.24 7.10
CA VAL A 35 -7.55 -13.55 8.36
C VAL A 35 -7.56 -12.04 8.16
N GLY A 36 -7.03 -11.57 7.03
CA GLY A 36 -7.06 -10.17 6.65
C GLY A 36 -8.48 -9.59 6.57
N LYS A 37 -9.42 -10.33 5.96
CA LYS A 37 -10.84 -9.94 5.83
C LYS A 37 -11.48 -9.75 7.20
N GLN A 38 -11.20 -10.65 8.14
CA GLN A 38 -11.68 -10.53 9.52
C GLN A 38 -11.10 -9.30 10.22
N LEU A 39 -9.82 -9.00 9.97
CA LEU A 39 -9.14 -7.84 10.54
C LEU A 39 -9.73 -6.51 10.05
N VAL A 40 -10.04 -6.38 8.76
CA VAL A 40 -10.52 -5.11 8.16
C VAL A 40 -12.01 -4.88 8.29
N ARG A 41 -12.80 -5.90 8.67
CA ARG A 41 -14.26 -5.79 8.73
C ARG A 41 -14.70 -4.69 9.70
N GLY A 42 -15.40 -3.69 9.17
CA GLY A 42 -15.86 -2.50 9.91
C GLY A 42 -14.77 -1.48 10.24
N LYS A 43 -13.53 -1.68 9.79
CA LYS A 43 -12.41 -0.75 10.01
C LYS A 43 -12.23 0.20 8.84
N LYS A 44 -11.72 1.39 9.14
CA LYS A 44 -11.29 2.33 8.11
C LYS A 44 -9.96 1.90 7.50
N VAL A 45 -9.88 1.87 6.17
CA VAL A 45 -8.64 1.58 5.46
C VAL A 45 -8.47 2.47 4.22
N ALA A 46 -7.23 2.83 3.91
CA ALA A 46 -6.83 3.50 2.68
C ALA A 46 -5.98 2.54 1.83
N VAL A 47 -6.40 2.30 0.59
CA VAL A 47 -5.81 1.31 -0.30
C VAL A 47 -5.76 1.82 -1.72
N PHE A 48 -4.90 1.22 -2.54
CA PHE A 48 -4.76 1.57 -3.95
C PHE A 48 -6.11 1.46 -4.65
N SER A 49 -6.58 2.55 -5.24
CA SER A 49 -7.94 2.63 -5.74
C SER A 49 -8.11 1.92 -7.08
N ASP A 50 -9.34 1.50 -7.38
CA ASP A 50 -9.66 0.89 -8.66
C ASP A 50 -9.52 1.90 -9.82
N GLU A 51 -9.63 3.20 -9.52
CA GLU A 51 -9.29 4.29 -10.46
C GLU A 51 -7.79 4.31 -10.77
N GLU A 52 -6.93 4.19 -9.75
CA GLU A 52 -5.48 4.16 -9.94
C GLU A 52 -5.04 2.93 -10.76
N GLU A 53 -5.64 1.77 -10.50
CA GLU A 53 -5.35 0.55 -11.28
C GLU A 53 -5.75 0.67 -12.75
N ARG A 54 -6.93 1.27 -13.02
CA ARG A 54 -7.42 1.54 -14.37
C ARG A 54 -6.56 2.57 -15.10
N ALA A 55 -6.12 3.63 -14.41
CA ALA A 55 -5.22 4.62 -14.97
C ALA A 55 -3.87 4.02 -15.40
N LEU A 56 -3.41 2.97 -14.71
CA LEU A 56 -2.21 2.21 -15.09
C LEU A 56 -2.46 1.16 -16.20
N GLY A 57 -3.71 0.96 -16.64
CA GLY A 57 -4.07 -0.03 -17.65
C GLY A 57 -3.87 -1.48 -17.19
N LYS A 58 -3.87 -1.72 -15.87
CA LYS A 58 -3.52 -3.02 -15.27
C LYS A 58 -4.70 -3.82 -14.75
N GLU A 59 -5.92 -3.31 -14.87
CA GLU A 59 -7.16 -3.98 -14.46
C GLU A 59 -7.28 -5.40 -15.03
N ALA A 60 -6.89 -5.61 -16.29
CA ALA A 60 -6.93 -6.93 -16.94
C ALA A 60 -5.77 -7.86 -16.56
N VAL A 61 -4.76 -7.35 -15.86
CA VAL A 61 -3.55 -8.09 -15.46
C VAL A 61 -3.63 -8.53 -14.00
N VAL A 62 -4.20 -7.70 -13.14
CA VAL A 62 -4.35 -8.02 -11.73
C VAL A 62 -5.40 -9.12 -11.53
N PRO A 63 -5.18 -10.06 -10.60
CA PRO A 63 -6.11 -11.17 -10.37
C PRO A 63 -7.44 -10.72 -9.75
N PHE A 64 -7.47 -9.53 -9.15
CA PHE A 64 -8.65 -8.88 -8.58
C PHE A 64 -8.34 -7.40 -8.36
N LEU A 65 -9.39 -6.61 -8.29
CA LEU A 65 -9.36 -5.20 -7.90
C LEU A 65 -9.31 -5.08 -6.37
N LEU A 66 -8.27 -4.45 -5.85
CA LEU A 66 -7.95 -4.45 -4.42
C LEU A 66 -8.96 -3.66 -3.59
N GLU A 67 -9.35 -2.47 -4.07
CA GLU A 67 -10.34 -1.65 -3.40
C GLU A 67 -11.68 -2.38 -3.33
N THR A 68 -12.16 -2.91 -4.47
CA THR A 68 -13.37 -3.73 -4.52
C THR A 68 -13.30 -4.94 -3.57
N ALA A 69 -12.21 -5.71 -3.57
CA ALA A 69 -12.09 -6.90 -2.73
C ALA A 69 -12.14 -6.59 -1.22
N LEU A 70 -11.57 -5.47 -0.79
CA LEU A 70 -11.60 -5.05 0.62
C LEU A 70 -12.94 -4.41 1.01
N ARG A 71 -13.60 -3.73 0.07
CA ARG A 71 -14.99 -3.27 0.24
C ARG A 71 -15.93 -4.45 0.49
N ASP A 72 -15.81 -5.50 -0.31
CA ASP A 72 -16.60 -6.73 -0.20
C ASP A 72 -16.31 -7.50 1.10
N ALA A 73 -15.09 -7.38 1.63
CA ALA A 73 -14.72 -7.89 2.96
C ALA A 73 -15.35 -7.10 4.12
N GLY A 74 -16.04 -5.99 3.83
CA GLY A 74 -16.68 -5.13 4.82
C GLY A 74 -15.75 -4.05 5.38
N ALA A 75 -14.63 -3.74 4.72
CA ALA A 75 -13.81 -2.60 5.09
C ALA A 75 -14.50 -1.27 4.74
N VAL A 76 -14.29 -0.26 5.58
CA VAL A 76 -14.76 1.11 5.34
C VAL A 76 -13.66 1.85 4.59
N LEU A 77 -13.81 1.99 3.28
CA LEU A 77 -12.80 2.63 2.45
C LEU A 77 -12.78 4.13 2.67
N ASP A 78 -11.61 4.64 3.03
CA ASP A 78 -11.33 6.04 3.34
C ASP A 78 -10.14 6.54 2.50
N CYS A 79 -10.24 6.29 1.20
CA CYS A 79 -9.26 6.68 0.18
C CYS A 79 -9.43 8.16 -0.23
N GLY A 80 -8.31 8.79 -0.60
CA GLY A 80 -8.28 10.12 -1.21
C GLY A 80 -8.30 10.05 -2.75
N PRO A 81 -8.13 11.20 -3.42
CA PRO A 81 -8.01 11.26 -4.88
C PRO A 81 -6.88 10.34 -5.40
N ALA A 82 -7.06 9.77 -6.59
CA ALA A 82 -6.05 8.95 -7.25
C ALA A 82 -4.69 9.68 -7.34
N GLY A 83 -3.60 9.01 -6.98
CA GLY A 83 -2.26 9.58 -6.92
C GLY A 83 -1.99 10.53 -5.73
N GLY A 84 -3.01 10.87 -4.93
CA GLY A 84 -2.88 11.74 -3.77
C GLY A 84 -2.36 11.04 -2.52
N GLU A 85 -1.80 11.81 -1.57
CA GLU A 85 -1.38 11.28 -0.27
C GLU A 85 -2.61 10.93 0.61
N ARG A 86 -2.74 9.66 1.01
CA ARG A 86 -3.74 9.21 1.98
C ARG A 86 -3.23 8.03 2.81
N ALA A 87 -3.19 8.21 4.13
CA ALA A 87 -2.99 7.14 5.09
C ALA A 87 -4.00 7.23 6.23
N VAL A 88 -4.42 6.08 6.74
CA VAL A 88 -5.50 5.92 7.72
C VAL A 88 -5.02 5.03 8.86
N VAL A 89 -5.38 5.40 10.08
CA VAL A 89 -5.15 4.62 11.30
C VAL A 89 -6.49 4.20 11.89
N ASP A 90 -6.68 2.90 12.13
CA ASP A 90 -7.84 2.34 12.82
C ASP A 90 -7.37 1.33 13.89
N GLY A 91 -7.23 1.81 15.12
CA GLY A 91 -6.66 1.04 16.22
C GLY A 91 -5.19 0.72 15.96
N LYS A 92 -4.86 -0.57 15.82
CA LYS A 92 -3.48 -1.05 15.52
C LYS A 92 -3.25 -1.35 14.04
N LEU A 93 -4.20 -1.01 13.18
CA LEU A 93 -4.07 -1.15 11.73
C LEU A 93 -3.78 0.22 11.10
N ILE A 94 -2.68 0.31 10.37
CA ILE A 94 -2.29 1.49 9.59
C ILE A 94 -2.27 1.09 8.12
N THR A 95 -2.94 1.88 7.27
CA THR A 95 -3.01 1.60 5.84
C THR A 95 -2.72 2.85 5.03
N GLY A 96 -1.99 2.72 3.94
CA GLY A 96 -1.72 3.79 2.99
C GLY A 96 -2.17 3.43 1.58
N GLN A 97 -2.67 4.43 0.87
CA GLN A 97 -3.29 4.25 -0.44
C GLN A 97 -2.29 3.89 -1.55
N ASN A 98 -1.23 4.68 -1.71
CA ASN A 98 -0.36 4.61 -2.89
C ASN A 98 1.08 5.04 -2.54
N PRO A 99 2.03 5.04 -3.49
CA PRO A 99 3.41 5.45 -3.21
C PRO A 99 3.55 6.87 -2.64
N ALA A 100 2.69 7.81 -3.03
CA ALA A 100 2.69 9.17 -2.45
C ALA A 100 2.37 9.15 -0.94
N SER A 101 1.71 8.09 -0.46
CA SER A 101 1.34 7.91 0.94
C SER A 101 2.44 7.29 1.81
N SER A 102 3.60 6.93 1.23
CA SER A 102 4.67 6.20 1.94
C SER A 102 5.18 6.95 3.17
N PHE A 103 5.51 8.23 3.02
CA PHE A 103 6.07 9.05 4.10
C PHE A 103 5.07 9.23 5.24
N LYS A 104 3.81 9.54 4.90
CA LYS A 104 2.73 9.67 5.88
C LYS A 104 2.47 8.36 6.62
N CYS A 105 2.41 7.24 5.90
CA CYS A 105 2.22 5.92 6.51
C CYS A 105 3.35 5.58 7.49
N ALA A 106 4.62 5.81 7.11
CA ALA A 106 5.77 5.59 7.98
C ALA A 106 5.75 6.49 9.23
N SER A 107 5.38 7.77 9.05
CA SER A 107 5.25 8.71 10.17
C SER A 107 4.20 8.27 11.18
N LEU A 108 3.05 7.78 10.72
CA LEU A 108 1.99 7.24 11.59
C LEU A 108 2.45 5.98 12.34
N VAL A 109 3.25 5.12 11.69
CA VAL A 109 3.86 3.97 12.35
C VAL A 109 4.79 4.40 13.47
N LEU A 110 5.69 5.36 13.21
CA LEU A 110 6.62 5.88 14.21
C LEU A 110 5.89 6.55 15.39
N GLU A 111 4.83 7.30 15.10
CA GLU A 111 3.98 7.93 16.11
C GLU A 111 3.28 6.88 16.99
N ALA A 112 2.71 5.84 16.38
CA ALA A 112 2.04 4.76 17.10
C ALA A 112 3.02 3.97 17.99
N LEU A 113 4.25 3.72 17.52
CA LEU A 113 5.29 3.04 18.30
C LEU A 113 5.81 3.92 19.44
N SER A 114 6.00 5.22 19.20
CA SER A 114 6.46 6.17 20.22
C SER A 114 5.42 6.38 21.31
N SER A 115 4.13 6.36 20.96
CA SER A 115 3.02 6.47 21.91
C SER A 115 2.83 5.21 22.77
N ASN A 116 3.35 4.06 22.32
CA ASN A 116 3.29 2.78 23.02
C ASN A 116 4.64 2.41 23.67
N ALA A 117 5.61 3.33 23.71
CA ALA A 117 6.88 3.10 24.38
C ALA A 117 6.64 3.03 25.90
N PRO A 118 7.16 2.00 26.61
CA PRO A 118 7.20 2.05 28.07
C PRO A 118 8.01 3.29 28.47
N ALA A 119 7.46 4.10 29.39
CA ALA A 119 8.13 5.28 29.91
C ALA A 119 9.51 4.87 30.47
N GLY A 120 10.58 5.08 29.68
CA GLY A 120 11.94 4.69 30.04
C GLY A 120 12.80 4.03 28.94
N ALA A 121 12.34 3.86 27.71
CA ALA A 121 13.24 3.44 26.63
C ALA A 121 14.23 4.57 26.28
N PRO A 122 15.56 4.37 26.35
CA PRO A 122 16.52 5.40 26.01
C PRO A 122 16.41 5.73 24.51
N ALA A 123 16.44 7.03 24.18
CA ALA A 123 16.46 7.50 22.80
C ALA A 123 17.62 6.83 22.05
N ALA A 124 17.29 6.01 21.06
CA ALA A 124 18.26 5.25 20.29
C ALA A 124 19.13 6.21 19.46
N SER A 125 20.37 6.43 19.91
CA SER A 125 21.46 6.90 19.07
C SER A 125 22.03 5.69 18.31
N HIS A 126 21.89 5.67 16.97
CA HIS A 126 22.52 4.67 16.10
C HIS A 126 24.07 4.70 16.17
N PRO A 127 24.81 3.64 15.74
CA PRO A 127 24.38 2.48 14.96
C PRO A 127 24.80 1.10 15.52
N GLY A 128 24.03 0.06 15.16
CA GLY A 128 24.36 -1.35 15.41
C GLY A 128 23.12 -2.21 15.31
N SER A 129 23.15 -3.27 14.50
CA SER A 129 21.98 -4.13 14.26
C SER A 129 21.40 -4.66 15.57
N LEU A 130 20.09 -4.47 15.78
CA LEU A 130 19.37 -5.18 16.84
C LEU A 130 19.48 -6.67 16.58
N THR A 131 19.92 -7.41 17.59
CA THR A 131 19.89 -8.87 17.54
C THR A 131 18.44 -9.36 17.50
N ALA A 132 18.19 -10.57 16.96
CA ALA A 132 16.84 -11.15 16.95
C ALA A 132 16.23 -11.26 18.38
N ALA A 133 17.08 -11.38 19.40
CA ALA A 133 16.67 -11.38 20.81
C ALA A 133 16.24 -9.99 21.30
N GLU A 134 16.91 -8.92 20.88
CA GLU A 134 16.53 -7.55 21.22
C GLU A 134 15.27 -7.12 20.47
N ALA A 135 15.13 -7.51 19.20
CA ALA A 135 13.89 -7.31 18.46
C ALA A 135 12.72 -8.05 19.13
N ALA A 136 12.94 -9.30 19.55
CA ALA A 136 11.94 -10.09 20.28
C ALA A 136 11.55 -9.46 21.63
N ALA A 137 12.52 -8.90 22.36
CA ALA A 137 12.28 -8.21 23.64
C ALA A 137 11.51 -6.89 23.46
N VAL A 138 11.82 -6.11 22.41
CA VAL A 138 11.08 -4.88 22.07
C VAL A 138 9.64 -5.20 21.62
N LEU A 139 9.45 -6.34 20.95
CA LEU A 139 8.15 -6.78 20.43
C LEU A 139 7.33 -7.62 21.43
N GLY A 140 7.87 -7.95 22.61
CA GLY A 140 7.17 -8.78 23.60
C GLY A 140 6.89 -10.21 23.15
N VAL A 141 7.68 -10.73 22.19
CA VAL A 141 7.55 -12.09 21.65
C VAL A 141 8.67 -12.96 22.22
N SER A 142 8.37 -14.17 22.72
CA SER A 142 9.41 -15.10 23.17
C SER A 142 10.32 -15.51 22.02
N PRO A 143 11.65 -15.44 22.15
CA PRO A 143 12.57 -15.88 21.12
C PRO A 143 12.43 -17.39 20.88
N LEU A 144 12.39 -17.80 19.60
CA LEU A 144 12.28 -19.20 19.22
C LEU A 144 13.56 -19.97 19.65
N PRO A 145 13.44 -21.18 20.22
CA PRO A 145 14.60 -21.94 20.64
C PRO A 145 15.49 -22.36 19.45
N PRO A 146 16.82 -22.32 19.59
CA PRO A 146 17.72 -22.78 18.52
C PRO A 146 17.62 -24.31 18.37
N GLY A 147 17.31 -24.80 17.16
CA GLY A 147 17.42 -26.23 16.83
C GLY A 147 16.29 -26.89 16.03
N SER A 148 15.29 -26.17 15.50
CA SER A 148 14.32 -26.79 14.56
C SER A 148 14.81 -26.66 13.11
N SER A 149 15.66 -27.60 12.71
CA SER A 149 16.14 -27.76 11.33
C SER A 149 15.05 -28.35 10.42
N GLY A 150 14.57 -27.54 9.48
CA GLY A 150 13.99 -27.94 8.18
C GLY A 150 14.75 -27.19 7.06
N PRO A 151 14.85 -27.73 5.84
CA PRO A 151 15.99 -27.43 4.98
C PRO A 151 15.94 -26.05 4.30
N GLU A 152 17.12 -25.44 4.29
CA GLU A 152 17.62 -24.36 3.42
C GLU A 152 17.06 -22.94 3.61
N ALA A 153 17.52 -22.33 4.71
CA ALA A 153 17.76 -20.89 4.77
C ALA A 153 19.08 -20.58 4.03
N ALA A 154 18.99 -19.96 2.86
CA ALA A 154 20.05 -19.14 2.30
C ALA A 154 19.75 -17.67 2.60
N ALA A 155 20.82 -16.93 2.89
CA ALA A 155 20.85 -15.62 3.51
C ALA A 155 20.10 -14.50 2.76
N GLY A 156 19.67 -13.50 3.53
CA GLY A 156 19.11 -12.23 3.09
C GLY A 156 18.14 -11.74 4.16
N GLY A 157 18.58 -11.05 5.22
CA GLY A 157 19.10 -9.70 5.11
C GLY A 157 17.91 -8.79 4.77
N VAL A 158 17.56 -7.85 5.67
CA VAL A 158 16.59 -6.80 5.38
C VAL A 158 17.04 -6.10 4.11
N VAL A 159 16.39 -6.38 2.98
CA VAL A 159 16.55 -5.60 1.75
C VAL A 159 15.52 -4.48 1.84
N ALA A 160 15.90 -3.43 2.57
CA ALA A 160 15.51 -2.11 2.15
C ALA A 160 16.42 -1.80 0.95
N THR A 161 15.88 -1.83 -0.26
CA THR A 161 16.59 -1.21 -1.38
C THR A 161 16.55 0.29 -1.15
N SER A 162 17.58 0.81 -0.49
CA SER A 162 17.95 2.21 -0.58
C SER A 162 18.40 2.47 -2.02
N MET A 163 17.65 3.26 -2.77
CA MET A 163 18.28 4.00 -3.86
C MET A 163 19.11 5.11 -3.20
N GLY A 164 20.42 5.07 -3.45
CA GLY A 164 21.35 6.07 -2.95
C GLY A 164 21.02 7.45 -3.50
N GLU A 165 21.16 8.43 -2.63
CA GLU A 165 21.11 9.85 -2.96
C GLU A 165 22.38 10.24 -3.73
N ASP A 166 22.44 9.99 -5.04
CA ASP A 166 23.49 10.55 -5.92
C ASP A 166 23.12 10.63 -7.42
N GLU A 167 21.82 10.61 -7.78
CA GLU A 167 21.34 11.07 -9.11
C GLU A 167 20.05 11.91 -9.00
N LEU A 168 19.99 12.82 -8.03
CA LEU A 168 18.92 13.81 -7.92
C LEU A 168 19.33 15.10 -8.65
N GLY A 169 19.43 15.06 -9.99
CA GLY A 169 19.98 16.18 -10.74
C GLY A 169 19.82 16.15 -12.24
N ALA A 170 18.63 15.87 -12.79
CA ALA A 170 18.11 16.44 -14.05
C ALA A 170 16.83 15.71 -14.53
N ALA A 171 15.68 15.95 -13.90
CA ALA A 171 14.37 15.69 -14.53
C ALA A 171 13.24 16.44 -13.79
N VAL A 172 13.39 17.75 -13.59
CA VAL A 172 12.25 18.63 -13.27
C VAL A 172 12.32 19.81 -14.23
N LYS A 173 11.68 19.64 -15.38
CA LYS A 173 11.00 20.67 -16.18
C LYS A 173 10.54 20.00 -17.47
N GLU A 174 9.28 19.62 -17.52
CA GLU A 174 8.41 19.92 -18.65
C GLU A 174 6.97 19.95 -18.11
N PRO A 175 6.18 21.00 -18.42
CA PRO A 175 4.82 21.12 -17.94
C PRO A 175 3.91 20.09 -18.62
N PHE A 176 3.02 19.50 -17.83
CA PHE A 176 1.83 18.78 -18.27
C PHE A 176 1.08 19.64 -19.30
N GLN A 177 1.17 19.28 -20.58
CA GLN A 177 0.45 19.97 -21.64
C GLN A 177 -0.99 19.46 -21.69
N ASP A 178 -1.92 20.40 -21.54
CA ASP A 178 -3.34 20.24 -21.82
C ASP A 178 -3.54 19.87 -23.31
N GLY A 179 -3.70 18.58 -23.58
CA GLY A 179 -4.12 18.07 -24.87
C GLY A 179 -5.62 18.25 -25.09
N VAL A 180 -6.09 19.49 -25.25
CA VAL A 180 -7.40 19.75 -25.89
C VAL A 180 -7.22 19.50 -27.39
N GLY A 181 -7.38 18.25 -27.79
CA GLY A 181 -7.44 17.85 -29.19
C GLY A 181 -8.81 18.15 -29.78
N SER A 182 -8.94 19.31 -30.41
CA SER A 182 -10.02 19.68 -31.32
C SER A 182 -10.35 18.55 -32.30
N ASN A 183 -11.59 18.04 -32.26
CA ASN A 183 -12.18 17.33 -33.39
C ASN A 183 -13.45 18.06 -33.82
N ALA A 184 -13.25 19.19 -34.50
CA ALA A 184 -14.25 19.86 -35.28
C ALA A 184 -13.67 20.05 -36.68
N GLN A 185 -13.85 19.05 -37.54
CA GLN A 185 -13.70 19.24 -38.97
C GLN A 185 -15.09 19.17 -39.59
N ALA A 186 -15.58 20.37 -39.89
CA ALA A 186 -16.80 20.65 -40.60
C ALA A 186 -16.77 20.01 -42.00
N GLY A 187 -17.83 19.28 -42.32
CA GLY A 187 -18.18 18.98 -43.70
C GLY A 187 -18.66 20.26 -44.37
N SER A 188 -17.87 20.79 -45.30
CA SER A 188 -18.30 21.87 -46.20
C SER A 188 -19.24 21.28 -47.26
N GLY A 189 -20.53 21.33 -47.01
CA GLY A 189 -21.57 21.14 -48.01
C GLY A 189 -21.87 22.45 -48.74
N THR A 190 -21.48 22.55 -50.00
CA THR A 190 -22.03 23.51 -50.97
C THR A 190 -22.43 22.70 -52.21
N SER A 191 -23.71 22.37 -52.34
CA SER A 191 -24.68 23.05 -53.21
C SER A 191 -24.51 22.72 -54.70
N THR A 192 -25.46 21.93 -55.25
CA THR A 192 -26.17 22.21 -56.50
C THR A 192 -27.30 21.19 -56.70
N ASP A 193 -28.53 21.69 -56.54
CA ASP A 193 -29.74 21.50 -57.37
C ASP A 193 -29.97 20.18 -58.13
N ASN A 194 -31.11 19.50 -57.87
CA ASN A 194 -32.15 19.28 -58.90
C ASN A 194 -33.50 18.77 -58.34
N PHE A 195 -34.53 19.62 -58.46
CA PHE A 195 -35.97 19.39 -58.72
C PHE A 195 -36.78 18.22 -58.10
N PRO A 196 -38.00 18.52 -57.60
CA PRO A 196 -39.16 17.64 -57.71
C PRO A 196 -40.28 18.27 -58.56
N LEU A 197 -40.86 17.52 -59.49
CA LEU A 197 -42.19 17.80 -60.04
C LEU A 197 -42.94 16.50 -60.33
N ALA A 198 -44.20 16.51 -59.88
CA ALA A 198 -45.33 15.61 -60.16
C ALA A 198 -45.38 14.26 -59.44
#